data_AF-A0A835I5Y9-F1
#
_entry.id   AF-A0A835I5Y9-F1
#
_cell.length_a   1.000
_cell.length_b   1.000
_cell.length_c   1.000
_cell.angle_alpha   90.00
_cell.angle_beta   90.00
_cell.angle_gamma   90.00
#
_symmetry.space_group_name_H-M   'P 1'
#
loop_
_entity.id
_entity.type
_entity.pdbx_description
1 polymer ?
#
loop_
_entity_poly.entity_id
_entity_poly.type
_entity_poly.pdbx_seq_one_letter_code
_entity_poly.pdbx_strand_id
1 'polypeptide(L)'
;MHGGLSAFSNGVESLTLKGFKKISPFFIPYSITNMGSALLAIDLGLMGPNYSISTTCATANYCFFVAANHIRRGEADIMVTGGTEAAVIATGVGGFIACRALSQRNDEPQRASRPWD
;
A
#
# COMPACT_ATOMS: atom_id res chain seq x y z
N MET A 1 -4.42 -8.74 -9.45
CA MET A 1 -4.47 -7.76 -8.35
C MET A 1 -3.10 -7.07 -8.34
N HIS A 2 -2.99 -5.84 -8.87
CA HIS A 2 -1.70 -5.16 -9.00
C HIS A 2 -1.65 -4.00 -7.99
N GLY A 3 -0.65 -3.99 -7.11
CA GLY A 3 -0.46 -2.93 -6.14
C GLY A 3 0.25 -1.71 -6.72
N GLY A 4 0.26 -0.60 -5.97
CA GLY A 4 0.96 0.61 -6.39
C GLY A 4 2.46 0.42 -6.60
N LEU A 5 3.10 -0.44 -5.80
CA LEU A 5 4.52 -0.79 -6.00
C LEU A 5 4.76 -1.57 -7.31
N SER A 6 3.80 -2.40 -7.73
CA SER A 6 3.87 -3.10 -9.01
C SER A 6 3.73 -2.11 -10.18
N ALA A 7 2.77 -1.19 -10.09
CA ALA A 7 2.61 -0.13 -11.09
C ALA A 7 3.87 0.74 -11.20
N PHE A 8 4.47 1.07 -10.06
CA PHE A 8 5.72 1.81 -10.00
C PHE A 8 6.87 1.06 -10.67
N SER A 9 7.11 -0.20 -10.26
CA SER A 9 8.20 -1.03 -10.80
C SER A 9 8.09 -1.24 -12.32
N ASN A 10 6.89 -1.55 -12.81
CA ASN A 10 6.64 -1.72 -14.24
C ASN A 10 6.83 -0.41 -15.04
N GLY A 11 6.48 0.74 -14.45
CA GLY A 11 6.67 2.04 -15.08
C GLY A 11 8.14 2.42 -15.18
N VAL A 12 8.93 2.13 -14.14
CA VAL A 12 10.40 2.30 -14.16
C VAL A 12 11.02 1.36 -15.19
N GLU A 13 10.64 0.09 -15.23
CA GLU A 13 11.13 -0.86 -16.22
C GLU A 13 10.81 -0.39 -17.66
N SER A 14 9.58 0.08 -17.89
CA SER A 14 9.17 0.62 -19.19
C SER A 14 9.97 1.86 -19.59
N LEU A 15 10.24 2.76 -18.64
CA LEU A 15 11.09 3.92 -18.86
C LEU A 15 12.51 3.51 -19.26
N THR A 16 13.13 2.60 -18.50
CA THR A 16 14.52 2.18 -18.70
C THR A 16 14.71 1.37 -19.97
N LEU A 17 13.81 0.43 -20.28
CA LEU A 17 13.95 -0.48 -21.42
C LEU A 17 13.38 0.08 -22.72
N LYS A 18 12.35 0.93 -22.66
CA LYS A 18 11.54 1.32 -23.82
C LYS A 18 11.35 2.84 -23.97
N GLY A 19 11.82 3.63 -23.02
CA GLY A 19 11.69 5.08 -23.00
C GLY A 19 10.33 5.59 -22.53
N PHE A 20 10.27 6.89 -22.21
CA PHE A 20 9.11 7.52 -21.57
C PHE A 20 7.79 7.38 -22.34
N LYS A 21 7.84 7.28 -23.68
CA LYS A 21 6.65 7.12 -24.54
C LYS A 21 5.89 5.80 -24.29
N LYS A 22 6.49 4.84 -23.59
CA LYS A 22 5.88 3.55 -23.26
C LYS A 22 5.39 3.46 -21.82
N ILE A 23 5.50 4.53 -21.04
CA ILE A 23 4.88 4.60 -19.71
C ILE A 23 3.37 4.74 -19.89
N SER A 24 2.60 3.96 -19.12
CA SER A 24 1.14 4.05 -19.11
C SER A 24 0.68 5.42 -18.59
N PRO A 25 -0.36 6.06 -19.18
CA PRO A 25 -0.95 7.27 -18.62
C PRO A 25 -1.54 7.04 -17.21
N PHE A 26 -1.83 5.79 -16.85
CA PHE A 26 -2.30 5.41 -15.51
C PHE A 26 -1.17 5.11 -14.52
N PHE A 27 0.10 5.29 -14.91
CA PHE A 27 1.24 5.07 -14.04
C PHE A 27 1.14 5.86 -12.73
N ILE A 28 0.95 7.18 -12.82
CA ILE A 28 0.83 8.03 -11.62
C ILE A 28 -0.45 7.70 -10.84
N PRO A 29 -1.65 7.68 -11.45
CA PRO A 29 -2.87 7.29 -10.75
C PRO A 29 -2.74 5.97 -9.99
N TYR A 30 -2.15 4.93 -10.56
CA TYR A 30 -2.03 3.64 -9.88
C TYR A 30 -0.86 3.55 -8.90
N SER A 31 0.12 4.45 -8.95
CA SER A 31 1.28 4.42 -8.05
C SER A 31 1.12 5.29 -6.80
N ILE A 32 0.21 6.29 -6.81
CA ILE A 32 -0.01 7.15 -5.64
C ILE A 32 -0.73 6.41 -4.50
N THR A 33 -0.29 6.65 -3.27
CA THR A 33 -0.70 5.88 -2.08
C THR A 33 -2.17 6.11 -1.68
N ASN A 34 -2.77 7.23 -2.06
CA ASN A 34 -4.17 7.55 -1.79
C ASN A 34 -5.14 7.00 -2.84
N MET A 35 -4.66 6.37 -3.91
CA MET A 35 -5.55 5.87 -4.97
C MET A 35 -6.55 4.83 -4.44
N GLY A 36 -6.11 3.96 -3.53
CA GLY A 36 -6.98 2.95 -2.93
C GLY A 36 -8.17 3.57 -2.18
N SER A 37 -7.92 4.61 -1.36
CA SER A 37 -9.00 5.30 -0.63
C SER A 37 -9.85 6.18 -1.56
N ALA A 38 -9.25 6.77 -2.60
CA ALA A 38 -9.98 7.55 -3.59
C ALA A 38 -10.95 6.69 -4.41
N LEU A 39 -10.49 5.54 -4.92
CA LEU A 39 -11.34 4.63 -5.70
C LEU A 39 -12.51 4.09 -4.87
N LEU A 40 -12.25 3.71 -3.63
CA LEU A 40 -13.30 3.22 -2.73
C LEU A 40 -14.34 4.31 -2.43
N ALA A 41 -13.90 5.56 -2.22
CA ALA A 41 -14.82 6.66 -2.01
C ALA A 41 -15.66 6.99 -3.25
N ILE A 42 -15.06 6.93 -4.45
CA ILE A 42 -15.80 7.11 -5.71
C ILE A 42 -16.84 6.00 -5.88
N ASP A 43 -16.45 4.75 -5.66
CA ASP A 43 -17.33 3.57 -5.83
C ASP A 43 -18.53 3.61 -4.86
N LEU A 44 -18.30 4.05 -3.62
CA LEU A 44 -19.32 4.12 -2.57
C LEU A 44 -20.02 5.50 -2.47
N GLY A 45 -19.62 6.49 -3.26
CA GLY A 45 -20.18 7.85 -3.20
C GLY A 45 -19.86 8.61 -1.90
N LEU A 46 -18.72 8.35 -1.27
CA LEU A 46 -18.32 8.98 0.00
C LEU A 46 -17.71 10.37 -0.26
N MET A 47 -18.29 11.40 0.37
CA MET A 47 -17.89 12.80 0.20
C MET A 47 -17.24 13.43 1.45
N GLY A 48 -17.05 12.64 2.51
CA GLY A 48 -16.40 13.06 3.75
C GLY A 48 -14.87 13.10 3.67
N PRO A 49 -14.17 13.21 4.82
CA PRO A 49 -12.71 13.21 4.86
C PRO A 49 -12.10 11.98 4.17
N ASN A 50 -11.22 12.20 3.18
CA ASN A 50 -10.56 11.14 2.41
C ASN A 50 -9.07 11.45 2.22
N TYR A 51 -8.21 10.59 2.77
CA TYR A 51 -6.76 10.65 2.61
C TYR A 51 -6.11 9.32 3.01
N SER A 52 -4.88 9.12 2.55
CA SER A 52 -4.04 8.00 2.98
C SER A 52 -3.07 8.43 4.07
N ILE A 53 -2.87 7.59 5.07
CA ILE A 53 -1.79 7.71 6.04
C ILE A 53 -0.71 6.68 5.69
N SER A 54 0.56 7.00 5.93
CA SER A 54 1.67 6.05 5.81
C SER A 54 2.55 6.11 7.06
N THR A 55 2.48 5.07 7.87
CA THR A 55 3.33 4.85 9.06
C THR A 55 3.90 3.42 9.06
N THR A 56 4.23 2.91 7.86
CA THR A 56 4.76 1.55 7.65
C THR A 56 3.81 0.49 8.21
N CYS A 57 4.29 -0.50 8.98
CA CYS A 57 3.48 -1.61 9.50
C CYS A 57 2.35 -1.16 10.44
N ALA A 58 2.44 0.04 11.01
CA ALA A 58 1.43 0.58 11.92
C ALA A 58 0.32 1.37 11.22
N THR A 59 0.36 1.47 9.88
CA THR A 59 -0.54 2.33 9.09
C THR A 59 -2.00 2.09 9.42
N ALA A 60 -2.49 0.84 9.32
CA ALA A 60 -3.89 0.52 9.56
C ALA A 60 -4.34 0.89 10.99
N ASN A 61 -3.50 0.61 12.00
CA ASN A 61 -3.77 0.96 13.39
C ASN A 61 -3.92 2.48 13.57
N TYR A 62 -3.06 3.26 12.91
CA TYR A 62 -3.14 4.70 12.97
C TYR A 62 -4.37 5.24 12.21
N CYS A 63 -4.74 4.63 11.07
CA CYS A 63 -5.98 4.93 10.37
C CYS A 63 -7.23 4.73 11.24
N PHE A 64 -7.28 3.68 12.05
CA PHE A 64 -8.38 3.47 13.01
C PHE A 64 -8.44 4.57 14.06
N PHE A 65 -7.30 4.92 14.66
CA PHE A 65 -7.22 6.01 15.64
C PHE A 65 -7.72 7.34 15.05
N VAL A 66 -7.28 7.67 13.84
CA VAL A 66 -7.66 8.92 13.17
C VAL A 66 -9.14 8.93 12.78
N ALA A 67 -9.68 7.82 12.27
CA ALA A 67 -11.11 7.70 11.98
C ALA A 67 -11.98 7.88 13.24
N ALA A 68 -11.57 7.27 14.36
CA ALA A 68 -12.25 7.47 15.63
C ALA A 68 -12.22 8.94 16.08
N ASN A 69 -11.12 9.66 15.84
CA ASN A 69 -11.03 11.08 16.17
C ASN A 69 -11.90 11.97 15.29
N HIS A 70 -12.04 11.65 13.99
CA HIS A 70 -12.98 12.33 13.09
C HIS A 70 -14.41 12.27 13.62
N ILE A 71 -14.85 11.06 14.01
CA ILE A 71 -16.18 10.85 14.56
C ILE A 71 -16.34 11.59 15.90
N ARG A 72 -15.35 11.50 16.79
CA ARG A 72 -15.37 12.18 18.10
C ARG A 72 -15.43 13.70 17.99
N ARG A 73 -14.88 14.29 16.93
CA ARG A 73 -14.91 15.73 16.69
C ARG A 73 -16.16 16.21 15.96
N GLY A 74 -17.04 15.29 15.55
CA GLY A 74 -18.22 15.60 14.76
C GLY A 74 -17.89 15.99 13.31
N GLU A 75 -16.70 15.61 12.81
CA GLU A 75 -16.27 15.88 11.42
C GLU A 75 -16.90 14.87 10.44
N ALA A 76 -17.32 13.70 10.92
CA ALA A 76 -18.04 12.67 10.15
C ALA A 76 -18.87 11.78 11.08
N ASP A 77 -20.03 11.29 10.62
CA ASP A 77 -20.86 10.36 11.38
C ASP A 77 -20.36 8.90 11.26
N ILE A 78 -19.83 8.55 10.10
CA ILE A 78 -19.33 7.22 9.75
C ILE A 78 -18.03 7.39 8.97
N MET A 79 -17.03 6.56 9.27
CA MET A 79 -15.74 6.54 8.59
C MET A 79 -15.41 5.12 8.12
N VAL A 80 -15.11 4.96 6.83
CA VAL A 80 -14.50 3.73 6.29
C VAL A 80 -12.99 3.86 6.44
N THR A 81 -12.35 2.88 7.08
CA THR A 81 -10.92 2.96 7.42
C THR A 81 -10.28 1.58 7.44
N GLY A 82 -8.97 1.52 7.22
CA GLY A 82 -8.20 0.28 7.19
C GLY A 82 -6.81 0.48 6.59
N GLY A 83 -6.26 -0.60 6.03
CA GLY A 83 -4.99 -0.60 5.31
C GLY A 83 -4.95 -1.70 4.26
N THR A 84 -4.17 -1.49 3.22
CA THR A 84 -3.97 -2.47 2.13
C THR A 84 -2.50 -2.51 1.75
N GLU A 85 -2.02 -3.65 1.25
CA GLU A 85 -0.65 -3.84 0.81
C GLU A 85 -0.59 -4.88 -0.32
N ALA A 86 0.34 -4.70 -1.24
CA ALA A 86 0.63 -5.61 -2.34
C ALA A 86 2.12 -5.55 -2.77
N ALA A 87 3.02 -5.46 -1.79
CA ALA A 87 4.48 -5.39 -2.00
C ALA A 87 5.18 -6.75 -2.22
N VAL A 88 4.45 -7.86 -2.29
CA VAL A 88 5.02 -9.20 -2.58
C VAL A 88 5.31 -9.32 -4.07
N ILE A 89 6.33 -8.59 -4.51
CA ILE A 89 6.89 -8.60 -5.87
C ILE A 89 8.41 -8.64 -5.79
N ALA A 90 9.10 -8.95 -6.89
CA ALA A 90 10.56 -9.06 -6.92
C ALA A 90 11.28 -7.84 -6.30
N THR A 91 10.87 -6.63 -6.66
CA THR A 91 11.43 -5.38 -6.12
C THR A 91 11.19 -5.23 -4.61
N GLY A 92 9.98 -5.55 -4.14
CA GLY A 92 9.61 -5.43 -2.73
C GLY A 92 10.34 -6.46 -1.87
N VAL A 93 10.28 -7.74 -2.25
CA VAL A 93 10.98 -8.83 -1.57
C VAL A 93 12.49 -8.60 -1.58
N GLY A 94 13.05 -8.23 -2.74
CA GLY A 94 14.47 -7.93 -2.88
C GLY A 94 14.95 -6.79 -1.96
N GLY A 95 14.14 -5.74 -1.80
CA GLY A 95 14.42 -4.65 -0.86
C GLY A 95 14.48 -5.12 0.59
N PHE A 96 13.49 -5.90 1.04
CA PHE A 96 13.50 -6.43 2.41
C PHE A 96 14.62 -7.47 2.65
N ILE A 97 15.02 -8.24 1.64
CA ILE A 97 16.20 -9.12 1.71
C ILE A 97 17.48 -8.28 1.88
N ALA A 98 17.65 -7.21 1.11
CA ALA A 98 18.84 -6.36 1.17
C ALA A 98 19.05 -5.74 2.56
N CYS A 99 17.96 -5.39 3.24
CA CYS A 99 17.99 -4.88 4.62
C CYS A 99 18.02 -5.99 5.69
N ARG A 100 18.14 -7.27 5.30
CA ARG A 100 18.18 -8.44 6.19
C ARG A 100 16.94 -8.56 7.11
N ALA A 101 15.79 -8.11 6.63
CA ALA A 101 14.55 -8.08 7.41
C ALA A 101 13.73 -9.38 7.32
N LEU A 102 14.02 -10.25 6.34
CA LEU A 102 13.26 -11.49 6.11
C LEU A 102 13.98 -12.72 6.66
N SER A 103 13.19 -13.70 7.12
CA SER A 103 13.67 -15.04 7.44
C SER A 103 14.23 -15.73 6.19
N GLN A 104 15.35 -16.47 6.35
CA GLN A 104 16.00 -17.22 5.26
C GLN A 104 15.70 -18.72 5.32
N ARG A 105 14.77 -19.16 6.16
CA ARG A 105 14.36 -20.58 6.30
C ARG A 105 13.47 -21.00 5.13
N ASN A 106 14.08 -21.22 3.98
CA ASN A 106 13.39 -21.56 2.73
C ASN A 106 12.98 -23.04 2.63
N ASP A 107 13.62 -23.91 3.40
CA ASP A 107 13.38 -25.35 3.48
C ASP A 107 12.11 -25.71 4.28
N GLU A 108 11.77 -24.92 5.30
CA GLU A 108 10.56 -25.08 6.11
C GLU A 108 9.76 -23.75 6.21
N PRO A 109 9.14 -23.27 5.11
CA PRO A 109 8.50 -21.95 5.05
C PRO A 109 7.36 -21.77 6.07
N GLN A 110 6.63 -22.85 6.38
CA GLN A 110 5.55 -22.83 7.38
C GLN A 110 6.06 -22.56 8.81
N ARG A 111 7.36 -22.77 9.06
CA ARG A 111 8.02 -22.54 10.36
C ARG A 111 8.92 -21.30 10.33
N ALA A 112 8.94 -20.54 9.25
CA ALA A 112 9.87 -19.43 9.06
C ALA A 112 9.53 -18.20 9.93
N SER A 113 8.24 -17.96 10.21
CA SER A 113 7.76 -16.90 11.11
C SER A 113 7.67 -17.43 12.54
N ARG A 114 8.51 -16.91 13.42
CA ARG A 114 8.68 -17.38 14.80
C ARG A 114 8.83 -16.22 15.81
N PRO A 115 7.76 -15.46 16.09
CA PRO A 115 7.83 -14.38 17.08
C PRO A 115 8.18 -14.93 18.46
N TRP A 116 9.19 -14.35 19.12
CA TRP A 116 9.61 -14.67 20.50
C TRP A 116 10.23 -16.06 20.75
N ASP A 117 10.46 -16.85 19.71
CA ASP A 117 11.28 -18.08 19.72
C ASP A 117 12.77 -17.71 19.81
#